data_AF-A0A368ZMN5-F1
#
_entry.id   AF-A0A368ZMN5-F1
#
_cell.length_a   1.000
_cell.length_b   1.000
_cell.length_c   1.000
_cell.angle_alpha   90.00
_cell.angle_beta   90.00
_cell.angle_gamma   90.00
#
_symmetry.space_group_name_H-M   'P 1'
#
loop_
_entity.id
_entity.type
_entity.pdbx_description
1 polymer ?
#
loop_
_entity_poly.entity_id
_entity_poly.type
_entity_poly.pdbx_seq_one_letter_code
_entity_poly.pdbx_strand_id
1 'polypeptide(L)'
;MEDALYEITSMRLFAGLSLEGAISDHTTIMNFRHLLEKHKLGRKLFKEVHKWLSDSGIYFKEGTIVDATIGRLEKTCCSSSEQLNCPEQLFST
;
A
#
# COMPACT_ATOMS: atom_id res chain seq x y z
N MET A 1 11.96 -10.56 1.65
CA MET A 1 10.67 -9.79 1.67
C MET A 1 9.62 -10.59 2.41
N GLU A 2 9.62 -11.91 2.28
CA GLU A 2 8.86 -12.81 3.16
C GLU A 2 9.37 -12.81 4.59
N ASP A 3 10.67 -12.62 4.83
CA ASP A 3 11.21 -12.44 6.18
C ASP A 3 10.47 -11.31 6.91
N ALA A 4 10.07 -10.26 6.18
CA ALA A 4 9.31 -9.16 6.75
C ALA A 4 7.89 -9.56 7.20
N LEU A 5 7.28 -10.61 6.63
CA LEU A 5 6.02 -11.17 7.14
C LEU A 5 6.22 -11.99 8.44
N TYR A 6 7.44 -12.48 8.68
CA TYR A 6 7.83 -13.19 9.92
C TYR A 6 8.38 -12.24 11.00
N GLU A 7 9.08 -11.19 10.61
CA GLU A 7 9.79 -10.30 11.52
C GLU A 7 9.02 -9.02 11.84
N ILE A 8 8.24 -8.49 10.89
CA ILE A 8 7.57 -7.19 11.02
C ILE A 8 6.07 -7.40 11.27
N THR A 9 5.66 -7.18 12.51
CA THR A 9 4.26 -7.32 12.94
C THR A 9 3.30 -6.47 12.11
N SER A 10 3.67 -5.23 11.75
CA SER A 10 2.81 -4.37 10.93
C SER A 10 2.56 -4.93 9.54
N MET A 11 3.58 -5.48 8.87
CA MET A 11 3.41 -6.13 7.55
C MET A 11 2.54 -7.38 7.65
N ARG A 12 2.66 -8.15 8.73
CA ARG A 12 1.80 -9.31 8.99
C ARG A 12 0.34 -8.90 9.19
N LEU A 13 0.10 -7.92 10.04
CA LEU A 13 -1.24 -7.40 10.32
C LEU A 13 -1.88 -6.81 9.06
N PHE A 14 -1.11 -6.07 8.27
CA PHE A 14 -1.56 -5.52 6.99
C PHE A 14 -1.99 -6.60 6.00
N ALA A 15 -1.22 -7.69 5.91
CA ALA A 15 -1.56 -8.83 5.06
C ALA A 15 -2.69 -9.71 5.64
N GLY A 16 -3.18 -9.42 6.85
CA GLY A 16 -4.20 -10.21 7.54
C GLY A 16 -3.73 -11.61 7.92
N LEU A 17 -2.42 -11.82 8.07
CA LEU A 17 -1.84 -13.11 8.40
C LEU A 17 -1.72 -13.29 9.92
N SER A 18 -1.91 -14.50 10.44
CA SER A 18 -1.59 -14.86 11.83
C SER A 18 -0.38 -15.78 11.89
N LEU A 19 0.36 -15.74 13.00
CA LEU A 19 1.45 -16.69 13.30
C LEU A 19 0.94 -18.12 13.53
N GLU A 20 -0.34 -18.28 13.87
CA GLU A 20 -0.96 -19.60 14.07
C GLU A 20 -1.37 -20.26 12.75
N GLY A 21 -1.36 -19.51 11.65
CA GLY A 21 -1.70 -19.98 10.31
C GLY A 21 -0.49 -20.22 9.42
N ALA A 22 -0.70 -20.91 8.29
CA ALA A 22 0.34 -21.07 7.28
C ALA A 22 0.65 -19.70 6.62
N ILE A 23 1.83 -19.16 6.92
CA ILE A 23 2.39 -18.02 6.18
C ILE A 23 2.97 -18.58 4.88
N SER A 24 2.57 -17.97 3.75
CA SER A 24 3.05 -18.36 2.43
C SER A 24 4.58 -18.30 2.35
N ASP A 25 5.19 -19.35 1.80
CA ASP A 25 6.63 -19.44 1.63
C ASP A 25 7.15 -18.52 0.49
N HIS A 26 8.47 -18.38 0.41
CA HIS A 26 9.18 -17.59 -0.61
C HIS A 26 8.65 -17.88 -2.03
N THR A 27 8.41 -19.16 -2.34
CA THR A 27 8.01 -19.60 -3.68
C THR A 27 6.59 -19.19 -4.02
N THR A 28 5.67 -19.25 -3.06
CA THR A 28 4.28 -18.81 -3.24
C THR A 28 4.20 -17.31 -3.51
N ILE A 29 4.96 -16.50 -2.75
CA ILE A 29 5.00 -15.04 -2.96
C ILE A 29 5.60 -14.70 -4.33
N MET A 30 6.67 -15.40 -4.75
CA MET A 30 7.21 -15.24 -6.09
C MET A 30 6.21 -15.63 -7.17
N ASN A 31 5.51 -16.75 -7.02
CA ASN A 31 4.51 -17.22 -8.00
C ASN A 31 3.37 -16.22 -8.14
N PHE A 32 2.90 -15.64 -7.04
CA PHE A 32 1.90 -14.56 -7.06
C PHE A 32 2.38 -13.35 -7.86
N ARG A 33 3.63 -12.91 -7.64
CA ARG A 33 4.22 -11.80 -8.42
C ARG A 33 4.24 -12.12 -9.91
N HIS A 34 4.71 -13.30 -10.30
CA HIS A 34 4.75 -13.71 -11.71
C HIS A 34 3.34 -13.78 -12.33
N LEU A 35 2.33 -14.20 -11.57
CA LEU A 35 0.94 -14.18 -12.03
C LEU A 35 0.46 -12.75 -12.29
N LEU A 36 0.73 -11.81 -11.38
CA LEU A 36 0.38 -10.40 -11.57
C LEU A 36 1.10 -9.78 -12.76
N GLU A 37 2.36 -10.12 -12.98
CA GLU A 37 3.16 -9.67 -14.12
C GLU A 37 2.64 -10.24 -15.44
N LYS A 38 2.35 -11.55 -15.49
CA LYS A 38 1.79 -12.24 -16.65
C LYS A 38 0.48 -11.59 -17.12
N HIS A 39 -0.38 -11.21 -16.18
CA HIS A 39 -1.65 -10.56 -16.47
C HIS A 39 -1.56 -9.02 -16.54
N LYS A 40 -0.36 -8.44 -16.39
CA LYS A 40 -0.12 -6.99 -16.34
C LYS A 40 -1.00 -6.26 -15.32
N LEU A 41 -1.39 -6.95 -14.24
CA LEU A 41 -2.29 -6.44 -13.22
C LEU A 41 -1.57 -5.56 -12.20
N GLY A 42 -0.27 -5.76 -11.98
CA GLY A 42 0.50 -5.02 -10.97
C GLY A 42 0.36 -3.50 -11.13
N ARG A 43 0.59 -2.97 -12.35
CA ARG A 43 0.45 -1.53 -12.62
C ARG A 43 -0.99 -1.03 -12.50
N LYS A 44 -1.97 -1.83 -12.92
CA LYS A 44 -3.39 -1.45 -12.87
C LYS A 44 -3.86 -1.37 -11.41
N LEU A 45 -3.52 -2.38 -10.62
CA LEU A 45 -3.83 -2.43 -9.20
C LEU A 45 -3.15 -1.29 -8.44
N PHE A 46 -1.86 -1.06 -8.70
CA PHE A 46 -1.12 0.04 -8.09
C PHE A 46 -1.76 1.40 -8.40
N LYS A 47 -2.16 1.64 -9.65
CA LYS A 47 -2.83 2.89 -10.04
C LYS A 47 -4.16 3.10 -9.33
N GLU A 48 -4.99 2.06 -9.23
CA GLU A 48 -6.28 2.17 -8.53
C GLU A 48 -6.10 2.38 -7.02
N VAL A 49 -5.16 1.67 -6.40
CA VAL A 49 -4.84 1.86 -4.98
C VAL A 49 -4.31 3.27 -4.72
N HIS A 50 -3.40 3.76 -5.58
CA HIS A 50 -2.86 5.10 -5.46
C HIS A 50 -3.94 6.17 -5.63
N LYS A 51 -4.88 5.98 -6.57
CA LYS A 51 -6.03 6.85 -6.76
C LYS A 51 -6.91 6.88 -5.50
N TRP A 52 -7.26 5.72 -4.96
CA TRP A 52 -8.07 5.62 -3.74
C TRP A 52 -7.40 6.29 -2.53
N LEU A 53 -6.08 6.15 -2.39
CA LEU A 53 -5.30 6.81 -1.33
C LEU A 53 -5.23 8.33 -1.54
N SER A 54 -5.05 8.78 -2.77
CA SER A 54 -5.06 10.21 -3.13
C SER A 54 -6.41 10.86 -2.84
N ASP A 55 -7.51 10.19 -3.17
CA ASP A 55 -8.88 10.61 -2.85
C ASP A 55 -9.11 10.69 -1.33
N SER A 56 -8.36 9.92 -0.54
CA SER A 56 -8.36 9.93 0.92
C SER A 56 -7.39 10.96 1.53
N GLY A 57 -6.69 11.74 0.70
CA GLY A 57 -5.72 12.76 1.12
C GLY A 57 -4.31 12.22 1.43
N ILE A 58 -4.02 10.95 1.11
CA ILE A 58 -2.73 10.29 1.37
C ILE A 58 -1.92 10.24 0.07
N TYR A 59 -0.78 10.93 0.06
CA TYR A 59 0.13 11.00 -1.09
C TYR A 59 1.51 10.45 -0.75
N PHE A 60 2.06 9.61 -1.62
CA PHE A 60 3.40 9.05 -1.47
C PHE A 60 4.02 8.80 -2.85
N LYS A 61 5.35 8.83 -2.93
CA LYS A 61 6.09 8.57 -4.16
C LYS A 61 6.35 7.07 -4.34
N GLU A 62 6.55 6.65 -5.58
CA GLU A 62 7.02 5.29 -5.87
C GLU A 62 8.30 4.99 -5.07
N GLY A 63 8.39 3.77 -4.50
CA GLY A 63 9.48 3.37 -3.61
C GLY A 63 9.32 3.77 -2.15
N THR A 64 8.25 4.47 -1.78
CA THR A 64 7.91 4.74 -0.37
C THR A 64 7.22 3.53 0.25
N ILE A 65 7.76 2.99 1.34
CA ILE A 65 7.10 1.97 2.15
C ILE A 65 6.21 2.70 3.16
N VAL A 66 4.90 2.48 3.08
CA VAL A 66 3.90 3.07 3.99
C VAL A 66 3.26 1.95 4.79
N ASP A 67 3.23 2.10 6.11
CA ASP A 67 2.42 1.25 6.98
C ASP A 67 1.00 1.82 7.04
N ALA A 68 0.05 1.13 6.42
CA ALA A 68 -1.33 1.60 6.31
C ALA A 68 -2.28 0.59 6.95
N THR A 69 -3.00 1.00 8.00
CA THR A 69 -4.05 0.16 8.57
C THR A 69 -5.37 0.42 7.84
N ILE A 70 -5.96 -0.60 7.22
CA ILE A 70 -7.28 -0.49 6.58
C ILE A 70 -8.35 -0.47 7.67
N GLY A 71 -8.59 0.72 8.23
CA GLY A 71 -9.73 1.02 9.09
C GLY A 71 -10.76 1.85 8.33
N ARG A 72 -12.04 1.76 8.72
CA ARG A 72 -13.05 2.76 8.32
C ARG A 72 -12.67 4.07 9.00
N LEU A 73 -11.81 4.85 8.35
CA LEU A 73 -11.48 6.20 8.79
C LEU A 73 -12.69 7.08 8.47
N GLU A 74 -13.39 7.46 9.52
CA GLU A 74 -14.30 8.59 9.47
C GLU A 74 -13.43 9.81 9.24
N LYS A 75 -13.62 10.46 8.09
CA LYS A 75 -12.89 11.64 7.64
C LYS A 75 -13.10 12.82 8.59
N THR A 76 -12.38 12.83 9.70
CA THR A 76 -12.06 14.06 10.40
C THR A 76 -10.83 14.62 9.72
N CYS A 77 -11.03 15.58 8.81
CA CYS A 77 -9.95 16.50 8.45
C CYS A 77 -9.37 17.03 9.75
N CYS A 78 -8.11 16.73 10.04
CA CYS A 78 -7.39 17.38 11.12
C CYS A 78 -7.34 18.88 10.82
N SER A 79 -8.18 19.62 11.51
CA SER A 79 -8.08 21.06 11.67
C SER A 79 -6.96 21.37 12.66
N SER A 80 -5.73 21.52 12.15
CA SER A 80 -4.67 22.26 12.85
C SER A 80 -3.51 22.56 11.91
N SER A 81 -3.58 23.76 11.32
CA SER A 81 -2.48 24.68 10.98
C SER A 81 -1.10 24.08 10.68
N GLU A 82 -0.87 23.64 9.45
CA GLU A 82 0.41 23.78 8.73
C GLU A 82 0.15 23.46 7.25
N GLN A 83 -0.38 24.45 6.53
CA GLN A 83 -0.37 24.47 5.08
C GLN A 83 1.08 24.59 4.61
N LEU A 84 1.76 23.47 4.38
CA LEU A 84 3.02 23.46 3.67
C LEU A 84 2.99 22.39 2.59
N ASN A 85 2.68 22.88 1.39
CA ASN A 85 3.07 22.33 0.11
C ASN A 85 2.19 21.20 -0.46
N CYS A 86 0.97 21.54 -0.87
CA CYS A 86 0.36 20.91 -2.04
C CYS A 86 0.89 21.63 -3.28
N PRO A 87 1.86 21.08 -4.03
CA PRO A 87 2.11 21.57 -5.37
C PRO A 87 0.93 21.14 -6.25
N GLU A 88 0.04 22.09 -6.52
CA GLU A 88 -0.58 22.13 -7.83
C GLU A 88 0.52 22.11 -8.91
N GLN A 89 0.15 21.60 -10.07
CA GLN A 89 0.78 21.76 -11.38
C GLN A 89 1.44 20.50 -11.98
N LEU A 90 0.92 20.21 -13.17
CA LEU A 90 1.53 19.51 -14.29
C LEU A 90 1.82 18.01 -14.12
N PHE A 91 0.94 17.19 -14.71
CA PHE A 91 1.31 16.57 -15.98
C PHE A 91 0.16 16.72 -16.98
N SER A 92 0.29 17.78 -17.78
CA SER A 92 -0.26 17.88 -19.13
C SER A 92 0.53 16.93 -20.03
N THR A 93 -0.19 16.35 -21.00
CA THR A 93 0.23 15.47 -22.12
C THR A 93 0.65 14.04 -21.79
#